data_AF-A0A9E5LPK8-F1
#
_entry.id   AF-A0A9E5LPK8-F1
#
_cell.length_a   1.000
_cell.length_b   1.000
_cell.length_c   1.000
_cell.angle_alpha   90.00
_cell.angle_beta   90.00
_cell.angle_gamma   90.00
#
_symmetry.space_group_name_H-M   'P 1'
#
loop_
_entity.id
_entity.type
_entity.pdbx_description
1 polymer ?
#
loop_
_entity_poly.entity_id
_entity_poly.type
_entity_poly.pdbx_seq_one_letter_code
_entity_poly.pdbx_strand_id
1 'polypeptide(L)'
;MKPRWFVRGDLDGLVGLFIDNLLQLLLILSLVPPVCGIPVEIVVSRILPAAAVSILLGNLFYSWQAHRLAVRTGRDDVTALPFGINTVSLMAYLFLIMGPLWQKTRDADLVWAAGIFACWAGGILELLGAFVTDPLRRWLPRASLLAPLAGIALTFIAMPFVFKIYAAPAIALLPMLLVVFIYAGKIRLPGHLPTGLAAILLGAGVAWILKGFGLTPPETPAPSSSIGFHFPLPAFDKLLSFLQREGVGAFQILQRADDVEEGHGEDDREKRA
;
A
#
# COMPACT_ATOMS: atom_id res chain seq x y z
N MET A 1 -7.36 -6.41 36.42
CA MET A 1 -7.02 -7.72 35.80
C MET A 1 -5.72 -7.56 35.02
N LYS A 2 -4.89 -8.61 34.86
CA LYS A 2 -3.69 -8.53 34.01
C LYS A 2 -4.11 -8.80 32.55
N PRO A 3 -4.00 -7.83 31.62
CA PRO A 3 -4.36 -8.07 30.23
C PRO A 3 -3.45 -9.16 29.62
N ARG A 4 -4.02 -9.96 28.73
CA ARG A 4 -3.31 -11.07 28.07
C ARG A 4 -2.56 -10.52 26.86
N TRP A 5 -1.32 -10.97 26.67
CA TRP A 5 -0.49 -10.55 25.54
C TRP A 5 -0.87 -11.20 24.20
N PHE A 6 -1.56 -12.33 24.25
CA PHE A 6 -1.92 -13.10 23.06
C PHE A 6 -3.25 -13.81 23.27
N VAL A 7 -4.14 -13.71 22.29
CA VAL A 7 -5.42 -14.41 22.20
C VAL A 7 -5.55 -15.10 20.85
N ARG A 8 -6.45 -16.07 20.73
CA ARG A 8 -6.61 -16.87 19.49
C ARG A 8 -6.94 -16.02 18.26
N GLY A 9 -7.66 -14.90 18.44
CA GLY A 9 -7.99 -13.97 17.36
C GLY A 9 -6.78 -13.23 16.78
N ASP A 10 -5.66 -13.15 17.53
CA ASP A 10 -4.45 -12.49 17.04
C ASP A 10 -3.80 -13.26 15.90
N LEU A 11 -3.99 -14.58 15.82
CA LEU A 11 -3.49 -15.39 14.70
C LEU A 11 -4.24 -15.05 13.40
N ASP A 12 -5.56 -14.93 13.48
CA ASP A 12 -6.39 -14.51 12.35
C ASP A 12 -6.03 -13.08 11.91
N GLY A 13 -5.84 -12.18 12.88
CA GLY A 13 -5.40 -10.81 12.63
C GLY A 13 -4.01 -10.74 11.99
N LEU A 14 -3.05 -11.52 12.47
CA LEU A 14 -1.68 -11.59 11.94
C LEU A 14 -1.64 -12.12 10.51
N VAL A 15 -2.41 -13.18 10.21
CA VAL A 15 -2.49 -13.71 8.85
C VAL A 15 -3.21 -12.75 7.92
N GLY A 16 -4.29 -12.10 8.37
CA GLY A 16 -4.96 -11.05 7.61
C GLY A 16 -4.02 -9.90 7.27
N LEU A 17 -3.27 -9.43 8.26
CA LEU A 17 -2.27 -8.37 8.09
C LEU A 17 -1.12 -8.77 7.17
N PHE A 18 -0.65 -10.01 7.28
CA PHE A 18 0.39 -10.54 6.41
C PHE A 18 -0.05 -10.55 4.94
N ILE A 19 -1.28 -11.03 4.67
CA ILE A 19 -1.83 -11.09 3.32
C ILE A 19 -2.01 -9.68 2.75
N ASP A 20 -2.55 -8.75 3.54
CA ASP A 20 -2.74 -7.35 3.12
C ASP A 20 -1.40 -6.69 2.72
N ASN A 21 -0.39 -6.79 3.59
CA ASN A 21 0.93 -6.25 3.29
C ASN A 21 1.62 -6.96 2.12
N LEU A 22 1.45 -8.29 1.99
CA LEU A 22 1.99 -9.03 0.85
C LEU A 22 1.42 -8.50 -0.47
N LEU A 23 0.11 -8.25 -0.54
CA LEU A 23 -0.52 -7.67 -1.73
C LEU A 23 0.04 -6.28 -2.05
N GLN A 24 0.27 -5.44 -1.04
CA GLN A 24 0.88 -4.12 -1.21
C GLN A 24 2.32 -4.20 -1.71
N LEU A 25 3.14 -5.14 -1.19
CA LEU A 25 4.51 -5.36 -1.65
C LEU A 25 4.55 -5.85 -3.11
N LEU A 26 3.65 -6.75 -3.50
CA LEU A 26 3.51 -7.19 -4.88
C LEU A 26 3.07 -6.06 -5.80
N LEU A 27 2.20 -5.18 -5.31
CA LEU A 27 1.74 -4.01 -6.03
C LEU A 27 2.90 -3.03 -6.29
N ILE A 28 3.71 -2.75 -5.26
CA ILE A 28 4.96 -1.96 -5.38
C ILE A 28 5.86 -2.56 -6.46
N LEU A 29 6.14 -3.87 -6.40
CA LEU A 29 6.99 -4.54 -7.39
C LEU A 29 6.44 -4.43 -8.82
N SER A 30 5.11 -4.49 -8.98
CA SER A 30 4.47 -4.46 -10.29
C SER A 30 4.33 -3.05 -10.90
N LEU A 31 4.26 -2.00 -10.08
CA LEU A 31 3.99 -0.64 -10.54
C LEU A 31 5.21 0.27 -10.51
N VAL A 32 6.09 0.16 -9.51
CA VAL A 32 7.24 1.06 -9.37
C VAL A 32 8.15 1.03 -10.61
N PRO A 33 8.56 -0.13 -11.16
CA PRO A 33 9.42 -0.14 -12.34
C PRO A 33 8.79 0.51 -13.59
N PRO A 34 7.57 0.12 -14.04
CA PRO A 34 7.00 0.71 -15.26
C PRO A 34 6.53 2.16 -15.08
N VAL A 35 6.09 2.57 -13.88
CA VAL A 35 5.56 3.93 -13.65
C VAL A 35 6.67 4.93 -13.31
N CYS A 36 7.64 4.52 -12.49
CA CYS A 36 8.65 5.42 -11.94
C CYS A 36 10.04 5.23 -12.54
N GLY A 37 10.23 4.25 -13.43
CA GLY A 37 11.54 3.96 -14.04
C GLY A 37 12.59 3.43 -13.08
N ILE A 38 12.20 3.03 -11.87
CA ILE A 38 13.12 2.50 -10.86
C ILE A 38 13.41 1.02 -11.19
N PRO A 39 14.68 0.63 -11.37
CA PRO A 39 15.05 -0.75 -11.65
C PRO A 39 14.52 -1.74 -10.61
N VAL A 40 14.10 -2.93 -11.06
CA VAL A 40 13.54 -3.99 -10.21
C VAL A 40 14.52 -4.39 -9.11
N GLU A 41 15.82 -4.35 -9.41
CA GLU A 41 16.91 -4.66 -8.49
C GLU A 41 16.89 -3.72 -7.28
N ILE A 42 16.64 -2.42 -7.49
CA ILE A 42 16.54 -1.44 -6.40
C ILE A 42 15.27 -1.69 -5.57
N VAL A 43 14.16 -2.01 -6.23
CA VAL A 43 12.90 -2.32 -5.55
C VAL A 43 13.07 -3.51 -4.61
N VAL A 44 13.62 -4.61 -5.11
CA VAL A 44 13.81 -5.85 -4.35
C VAL A 44 14.89 -5.71 -3.28
N SER A 45 16.00 -5.04 -3.56
CA SER A 45 17.13 -4.96 -2.63
C SER A 45 17.03 -3.85 -1.58
N ARG A 46 16.22 -2.81 -1.82
CA ARG A 46 16.14 -1.65 -0.91
C ARG A 46 14.71 -1.33 -0.47
N ILE A 47 13.75 -1.24 -1.38
CA ILE A 47 12.39 -0.79 -1.06
C ILE A 47 11.62 -1.86 -0.28
N LEU A 48 11.55 -3.10 -0.78
CA LEU A 48 10.80 -4.18 -0.11
C LEU A 48 11.36 -4.53 1.28
N PRO A 49 12.69 -4.66 1.49
CA PRO A 49 13.25 -4.91 2.81
C PRO A 49 12.99 -3.77 3.80
N ALA A 50 13.08 -2.52 3.34
CA ALA A 50 12.77 -1.36 4.17
C ALA A 50 11.28 -1.33 4.58
N ALA A 51 10.37 -1.65 3.66
CA ALA A 51 8.95 -1.77 3.96
C ALA A 51 8.67 -2.92 4.95
N ALA A 52 9.30 -4.08 4.78
CA ALA A 52 9.14 -5.20 5.70
C ALA A 52 9.56 -4.85 7.14
N VAL A 53 10.69 -4.15 7.29
CA VAL A 53 11.16 -3.70 8.61
C VAL A 53 10.27 -2.60 9.19
N SER A 54 9.78 -1.65 8.39
CA SER A 54 8.85 -0.64 8.89
C SER A 54 7.54 -1.27 9.37
N ILE A 55 7.01 -2.25 8.64
CA ILE A 55 5.81 -3.01 9.03
C ILE A 55 6.04 -3.73 10.36
N LEU A 56 7.16 -4.43 10.50
CA LEU A 56 7.50 -5.15 11.73
C LEU A 56 7.59 -4.20 12.94
N LEU A 57 8.39 -3.13 12.82
CA LEU A 57 8.60 -2.18 13.89
C LEU A 57 7.30 -1.44 14.26
N GLY A 58 6.51 -1.04 13.26
CA GLY A 58 5.22 -0.37 13.47
C GLY A 58 4.23 -1.25 14.23
N ASN A 59 4.11 -2.53 13.87
CA ASN A 59 3.21 -3.46 14.55
C ASN A 59 3.68 -3.80 15.97
N LEU A 60 4.99 -3.93 16.20
CA LEU A 60 5.53 -4.08 17.56
C LEU A 60 5.21 -2.85 18.42
N PHE A 61 5.38 -1.65 17.86
CA PHE A 61 5.07 -0.40 18.55
C PHE A 61 3.57 -0.25 18.87
N TYR A 62 2.69 -0.54 17.91
CA TYR A 62 1.24 -0.48 18.11
C TYR A 62 0.74 -1.55 19.09
N SER A 63 1.31 -2.76 19.05
CA SER A 63 1.02 -3.83 20.02
C SER A 63 1.44 -3.42 21.44
N TRP A 64 2.63 -2.81 21.59
CA TRP A 64 3.08 -2.27 22.87
C TRP A 64 2.17 -1.15 23.39
N GLN A 65 1.72 -0.23 22.53
CA GLN A 65 0.79 0.84 22.91
C GLN A 65 -0.57 0.29 23.32
N ALA A 66 -1.11 -0.70 22.59
CA ALA A 66 -2.37 -1.36 22.92
C ALA A 66 -2.30 -2.03 24.29
N HIS A 67 -1.21 -2.78 24.56
CA HIS A 67 -1.00 -3.40 25.86
C HIS A 67 -0.89 -2.36 26.98
N ARG A 68 -0.13 -1.28 26.78
CA ARG A 68 0.00 -0.18 27.74
C ARG A 68 -1.35 0.49 28.03
N LEU A 69 -2.20 0.66 27.02
CA LEU A 69 -3.54 1.20 27.18
C LEU A 69 -4.47 0.24 27.94
N ALA A 70 -4.41 -1.06 27.64
CA ALA A 70 -5.15 -2.10 28.34
C ALA A 70 -4.83 -2.13 29.84
N VAL A 71 -3.54 -2.07 30.19
CA VAL A 71 -3.09 -2.01 31.59
C VAL A 71 -3.59 -0.75 32.29
N ARG A 72 -3.51 0.41 31.64
CA ARG A 72 -3.93 1.70 32.22
C ARG A 72 -5.43 1.81 32.45
N THR A 73 -6.23 1.26 31.55
CA THR A 73 -7.69 1.36 31.57
C THR A 73 -8.34 0.17 32.27
N GLY A 74 -7.57 -0.89 32.57
CA GLY A 74 -8.09 -2.12 33.15
C GLY A 74 -8.97 -2.93 32.20
N ARG A 75 -8.97 -2.60 30.90
CA ARG A 75 -9.79 -3.20 29.85
C ARG A 75 -9.10 -4.41 29.22
N ASP A 76 -9.88 -5.38 28.78
CA ASP A 76 -9.46 -6.59 28.07
C ASP A 76 -9.89 -6.63 26.59
N ASP A 77 -10.64 -5.62 26.14
CA ASP A 77 -11.15 -5.45 24.77
C ASP A 77 -10.32 -4.48 23.92
N VAL A 78 -9.09 -4.17 24.35
CA VAL A 78 -8.18 -3.29 23.62
C VAL A 78 -7.47 -4.08 22.51
N THR A 79 -7.64 -3.65 21.27
CA THR A 79 -7.01 -4.25 20.09
C THR A 79 -6.00 -3.29 19.49
N ALA A 80 -4.81 -3.79 19.11
CA ALA A 80 -3.83 -3.00 18.39
C ALA A 80 -4.36 -2.68 16.98
N LEU A 81 -4.19 -1.43 16.56
CA LEU A 81 -4.42 -1.08 15.16
C LEU A 81 -3.37 -1.81 14.30
N PRO A 82 -3.73 -2.42 13.17
CA PRO A 82 -2.73 -2.97 12.25
C PRO A 82 -1.91 -1.85 11.61
N PHE A 83 -0.60 -2.01 11.58
CA PHE A 83 0.30 -1.13 10.82
C PHE A 83 0.66 -1.79 9.49
N GLY A 84 0.53 -1.07 8.38
CA GLY A 84 0.78 -1.58 7.04
C GLY A 84 1.00 -0.45 6.03
N ILE A 85 1.18 -0.78 4.76
CA ILE A 85 1.35 0.23 3.71
C ILE A 85 -0.03 0.79 3.36
N ASN A 86 -0.20 2.10 3.43
CA ASN A 86 -1.45 2.71 2.97
C ASN A 86 -1.51 2.69 1.43
N THR A 87 -2.35 1.82 0.86
CA THR A 87 -2.57 1.72 -0.58
C THR A 87 -2.93 3.06 -1.22
N VAL A 88 -3.71 3.90 -0.53
CA VAL A 88 -4.15 5.20 -1.07
C VAL A 88 -2.97 6.15 -1.23
N SER A 89 -2.18 6.31 -0.16
CA SER A 89 -0.97 7.15 -0.18
C SER A 89 0.04 6.60 -1.18
N LEU A 90 0.17 5.27 -1.28
CA LEU A 90 1.04 4.64 -2.27
C LEU A 90 0.63 5.04 -3.69
N MET A 91 -0.67 4.97 -4.05
CA MET A 91 -1.15 5.37 -5.38
C MET A 91 -0.92 6.86 -5.63
N ALA A 92 -1.19 7.71 -4.64
CA ALA A 92 -0.92 9.14 -4.74
C ALA A 92 0.57 9.41 -4.99
N TYR A 93 1.47 8.78 -4.23
CA TYR A 93 2.91 8.98 -4.40
C TYR A 93 3.41 8.48 -5.76
N LEU A 94 2.93 7.33 -6.23
CA LEU A 94 3.34 6.79 -7.52
C LEU A 94 2.84 7.65 -8.69
N PHE A 95 1.56 8.02 -8.70
CA PHE A 95 0.95 8.66 -9.87
C PHE A 95 0.96 10.20 -9.85
N LEU A 96 1.02 10.83 -8.67
CA LEU A 96 1.00 12.30 -8.56
C LEU A 96 2.39 12.89 -8.32
N ILE A 97 3.34 12.10 -7.82
CA ILE A 97 4.69 12.60 -7.48
C ILE A 97 5.76 11.91 -8.33
N MET A 98 5.95 10.61 -8.12
CA MET A 98 7.09 9.87 -8.68
C MET A 98 6.97 9.67 -10.20
N GLY A 99 5.80 9.29 -10.70
CA GLY A 99 5.53 9.06 -12.12
C GLY A 99 5.70 10.31 -12.97
N PRO A 100 5.04 11.44 -12.64
CA PRO A 100 5.24 12.71 -13.36
C PRO A 100 6.70 13.19 -13.31
N LEU A 101 7.38 12.99 -12.18
CA LEU A 101 8.79 13.34 -12.04
C LEU A 101 9.67 12.49 -12.98
N TRP A 102 9.43 11.18 -13.03
CA TRP A 102 10.12 10.28 -13.98
C TRP A 102 9.93 10.70 -15.43
N GLN A 103 8.70 11.07 -15.81
CA GLN A 103 8.40 11.51 -17.18
C GLN A 103 9.22 12.75 -17.58
N LYS A 104 9.48 13.66 -16.62
CA LYS A 104 10.23 14.91 -16.84
C LYS A 104 11.75 14.71 -16.78
N THR A 105 12.26 13.99 -15.80
CA THR A 105 13.70 13.96 -15.49
C THR A 105 14.40 12.72 -16.02
N ARG A 106 13.69 11.60 -16.15
CA ARG A 106 14.25 10.27 -16.44
C ARG A 106 15.41 9.88 -15.50
N ASP A 107 15.44 10.46 -14.30
CA ASP A 107 16.42 10.19 -13.25
C ASP A 107 15.76 9.38 -12.14
N ALA A 108 16.03 8.06 -12.11
CA ALA A 108 15.45 7.14 -11.15
C ALA A 108 15.91 7.42 -9.70
N ASP A 109 17.12 7.95 -9.51
CA ASP A 109 17.63 8.29 -8.18
C ASP A 109 16.91 9.50 -7.60
N LEU A 110 16.65 10.51 -8.43
CA LEU A 110 15.85 11.68 -8.05
C LEU A 110 14.40 11.29 -7.75
N VAL A 111 13.80 10.43 -8.57
CA VAL A 111 12.43 9.93 -8.37
C VAL A 111 12.31 9.16 -7.06
N TRP A 112 13.28 8.30 -6.76
CA TRP A 112 13.31 7.59 -5.48
C TRP A 112 13.47 8.56 -4.29
N ALA A 113 14.35 9.56 -4.40
CA ALA A 113 14.56 10.55 -3.35
C ALA A 113 13.29 11.39 -3.09
N ALA A 114 12.57 11.78 -4.15
CA ALA A 114 11.28 12.46 -4.05
C ALA A 114 10.22 11.61 -3.35
N GLY A 115 10.18 10.30 -3.64
CA GLY A 115 9.27 9.37 -2.95
C GLY A 115 9.57 9.24 -1.46
N ILE A 116 10.85 9.17 -1.08
CA ILE A 116 11.27 9.17 0.34
C ILE A 116 10.85 10.48 1.02
N PHE A 117 11.10 11.61 0.37
CA PHE A 117 10.72 12.93 0.89
C PHE A 117 9.20 13.06 1.06
N ALA A 118 8.41 12.65 0.07
CA ALA A 118 6.95 12.67 0.14
C ALA A 118 6.41 11.83 1.29
N CYS A 119 6.97 10.64 1.51
CA CYS A 119 6.61 9.79 2.64
C CYS A 119 6.96 10.43 3.99
N TRP A 120 8.13 11.06 4.09
CA TRP A 120 8.57 11.75 5.31
C TRP A 120 7.72 12.99 5.61
N ALA A 121 7.47 13.83 4.61
CA ALA A 121 6.61 15.00 4.72
C ALA A 121 5.17 14.60 5.06
N GLY A 122 4.67 13.52 4.45
CA GLY A 122 3.37 12.92 4.79
C GLY A 122 3.30 12.52 6.27
N GLY A 123 4.32 11.84 6.79
CA GLY A 123 4.39 11.47 8.21
C GLY A 123 4.39 12.67 9.16
N ILE A 124 5.07 13.77 8.79
CA ILE A 124 5.00 15.03 9.57
C ILE A 124 3.59 15.61 9.52
N LEU A 125 2.98 15.65 8.34
CA LEU A 125 1.63 16.17 8.18
C LEU A 125 0.61 15.36 8.97
N GLU A 126 0.74 14.03 9.00
CA GLU A 126 -0.08 13.14 9.82
C GLU A 126 0.13 13.38 11.31
N LEU A 127 1.38 13.57 11.75
CA LEU A 127 1.70 13.88 13.14
C LEU A 127 1.07 15.20 13.58
N LEU A 128 1.16 16.24 12.75
CA LEU A 128 0.53 17.54 13.03
C LEU A 128 -1.00 17.44 12.97
N GLY A 129 -1.53 16.71 11.98
CA GLY A 129 -2.96 16.49 11.78
C GLY A 129 -3.62 15.70 12.91
N ALA A 130 -2.87 14.82 13.59
CA ALA A 130 -3.39 14.03 14.70
C ALA A 130 -3.96 14.90 15.85
N PHE A 131 -3.43 16.10 16.06
CA PHE A 131 -3.92 17.03 17.09
C PHE A 131 -5.23 17.74 16.72
N VAL A 132 -5.51 17.87 15.42
CA VAL A 132 -6.67 18.62 14.89
C VAL A 132 -7.80 17.69 14.43
N THR A 133 -7.52 16.38 14.32
CA THR A 133 -8.44 15.39 13.76
C THR A 133 -9.75 15.26 14.56
N ASP A 134 -9.69 15.28 15.88
CA ASP A 134 -10.88 15.09 16.72
C ASP A 134 -11.90 16.26 16.62
N PRO A 135 -11.49 17.54 16.73
CA PRO A 135 -12.36 18.67 16.42
C PRO A 135 -12.91 18.61 15.00
N LEU A 136 -12.06 18.30 14.01
CA LEU A 136 -12.44 18.29 12.60
C LEU A 136 -13.53 17.25 12.31
N ARG A 137 -13.42 16.05 12.90
CA ARG A 137 -14.44 14.99 12.80
C ARG A 137 -15.81 15.40 13.34
N ARG A 138 -15.87 16.36 14.29
CA ARG A 138 -17.14 16.86 14.84
C ARG A 138 -17.83 17.85 13.89
N TRP A 139 -17.07 18.54 13.04
CA TRP A 139 -17.60 19.50 12.08
C TRP A 139 -17.96 18.87 10.74
N LEU A 140 -17.27 17.80 10.35
CA LEU A 140 -17.51 17.14 9.08
C LEU A 140 -18.75 16.23 9.11
N PRO A 141 -19.67 16.32 8.13
CA PRO A 141 -20.78 15.39 8.02
C PRO A 141 -20.25 13.97 7.74
N ARG A 142 -20.89 12.94 8.31
CA ARG A 142 -20.46 11.54 8.12
C ARG A 142 -20.35 11.14 6.63
N ALA A 143 -21.21 11.71 5.78
CA ALA A 143 -21.18 11.47 4.35
C ALA A 143 -19.85 11.91 3.69
N SER A 144 -19.26 13.04 4.11
CA SER A 144 -17.98 13.50 3.54
C SER A 144 -16.79 12.68 4.01
N LEU A 145 -16.87 12.03 5.17
CA LEU A 145 -15.85 11.10 5.66
C LEU A 145 -15.91 9.74 4.96
N LEU A 146 -17.12 9.28 4.60
CA LEU A 146 -17.34 7.94 4.05
C LEU A 146 -17.27 7.90 2.51
N ALA A 147 -17.73 8.94 1.82
CA ALA A 147 -17.80 8.92 0.36
C ALA A 147 -16.42 8.80 -0.32
N PRO A 148 -15.38 9.57 0.08
CA PRO A 148 -14.04 9.41 -0.49
C PRO A 148 -13.46 8.02 -0.19
N LEU A 149 -13.66 7.51 1.02
CA LEU A 149 -13.19 6.17 1.41
C LEU A 149 -13.81 5.08 0.53
N ALA A 150 -15.12 5.16 0.27
CA ALA A 150 -15.82 4.23 -0.60
C ALA A 150 -15.33 4.31 -2.05
N GLY A 151 -15.16 5.53 -2.58
CA GLY A 151 -14.64 5.75 -3.94
C GLY A 151 -13.23 5.17 -4.10
N ILE A 152 -12.36 5.41 -3.13
CA ILE A 152 -10.99 4.88 -3.16
C ILE A 152 -10.97 3.35 -3.05
N ALA A 153 -11.79 2.79 -2.16
CA ALA A 153 -11.89 1.33 -2.01
C ALA A 153 -12.40 0.65 -3.29
N LEU A 154 -13.37 1.24 -3.98
CA LEU A 154 -13.88 0.68 -5.24
C LEU A 154 -12.86 0.81 -6.38
N THR A 155 -12.31 2.01 -6.58
CA THR A 155 -11.48 2.31 -7.75
C THR A 155 -10.06 1.77 -7.62
N PHE A 156 -9.40 1.95 -6.47
CA PHE A 156 -7.98 1.61 -6.31
C PHE A 156 -7.73 0.27 -5.64
N ILE A 157 -8.67 -0.21 -4.82
CA ILE A 157 -8.52 -1.50 -4.13
C ILE A 157 -9.25 -2.59 -4.90
N ALA A 158 -10.56 -2.46 -5.14
CA ALA A 158 -11.34 -3.54 -5.74
C ALA A 158 -11.10 -3.72 -7.26
N MET A 159 -11.19 -2.63 -8.05
CA MET A 159 -11.17 -2.72 -9.51
C MET A 159 -9.92 -3.41 -10.09
N PRO A 160 -8.68 -3.13 -9.62
CA PRO A 160 -7.49 -3.81 -10.12
C PRO A 160 -7.53 -5.33 -9.92
N PHE A 161 -8.08 -5.81 -8.80
CA PHE A 161 -8.21 -7.25 -8.56
C PHE A 161 -9.33 -7.87 -9.39
N VAL A 162 -10.43 -7.15 -9.65
CA VAL A 162 -11.48 -7.61 -10.57
C VAL A 162 -10.89 -7.85 -11.97
N PHE A 163 -10.09 -6.93 -12.48
CA PHE A 163 -9.42 -7.11 -13.77
C PHE A 163 -8.45 -8.29 -13.76
N LYS A 164 -7.70 -8.52 -12.67
CA LYS A 164 -6.82 -9.69 -12.53
C LYS A 164 -7.60 -11.02 -12.50
N ILE A 165 -8.74 -11.07 -11.82
CA ILE A 165 -9.61 -12.25 -11.81
C ILE A 165 -10.14 -12.52 -13.22
N TYR A 166 -10.58 -11.47 -13.93
CA TYR A 166 -11.06 -11.58 -15.30
C TYR A 166 -9.96 -12.01 -16.29
N ALA A 167 -8.72 -11.57 -16.07
CA ALA A 167 -7.58 -11.94 -16.92
C ALA A 167 -7.15 -13.40 -16.73
N ALA A 168 -7.31 -13.97 -15.52
CA ALA A 168 -6.93 -15.35 -15.20
C ALA A 168 -8.04 -16.09 -14.43
N PRO A 169 -9.24 -16.27 -15.03
CA PRO A 169 -10.41 -16.76 -14.31
C PRO A 169 -10.24 -18.22 -13.86
N ALA A 170 -9.52 -19.03 -14.65
CA ALA A 170 -9.23 -20.43 -14.33
C ALA A 170 -8.51 -20.59 -12.98
N ILE A 171 -7.67 -19.64 -12.59
CA ILE A 171 -6.90 -19.69 -11.33
C ILE A 171 -7.62 -18.92 -10.22
N ALA A 172 -8.20 -17.76 -10.55
CA ALA A 172 -8.64 -16.80 -9.54
C ALA A 172 -10.12 -16.91 -9.12
N LEU A 173 -10.98 -17.52 -9.96
CA LEU A 173 -12.42 -17.58 -9.68
C LEU A 173 -12.75 -18.45 -8.46
N LEU A 174 -12.08 -19.60 -8.32
CA LEU A 174 -12.29 -20.51 -7.19
C LEU A 174 -11.92 -19.87 -5.83
N PRO A 175 -10.71 -19.28 -5.66
CA PRO A 175 -10.38 -18.51 -4.46
C PRO A 175 -11.35 -17.36 -4.18
N MET A 176 -11.77 -16.61 -5.22
CA MET A 176 -12.72 -15.51 -5.07
C MET A 176 -14.07 -16.01 -4.52
N LEU A 177 -14.62 -17.08 -5.11
CA LEU A 177 -15.88 -17.67 -4.67
C LEU A 177 -15.78 -18.18 -3.22
N LEU A 178 -14.66 -18.84 -2.88
CA LEU A 178 -14.40 -19.29 -1.50
C LEU A 178 -14.49 -18.13 -0.51
N VAL A 179 -13.79 -17.02 -0.77
CA VAL A 179 -13.81 -15.84 0.10
C VAL A 179 -15.23 -15.27 0.19
N VAL A 180 -15.90 -15.06 -0.94
CA VAL A 180 -17.27 -14.50 -0.96
C VAL A 180 -18.24 -15.39 -0.17
N PHE A 181 -18.23 -16.71 -0.37
CA PHE A 181 -19.14 -17.61 0.34
C PHE A 181 -18.86 -17.66 1.84
N ILE A 182 -17.60 -17.69 2.26
CA ILE A 182 -17.24 -17.76 3.67
C ILE A 182 -17.63 -16.46 4.39
N TYR A 183 -17.32 -15.31 3.80
CA TYR A 183 -17.66 -14.00 4.40
C TYR A 183 -19.16 -13.71 4.34
N ALA A 184 -19.83 -13.93 3.19
CA ALA A 184 -21.27 -13.71 3.05
C ALA A 184 -22.09 -14.69 3.90
N GLY A 185 -21.67 -15.96 3.95
CA GLY A 185 -22.30 -16.99 4.76
C GLY A 185 -21.96 -16.91 6.25
N LYS A 186 -21.03 -16.03 6.66
CA LYS A 186 -20.49 -15.95 8.04
C LYS A 186 -20.01 -17.31 8.56
N ILE A 187 -19.51 -18.15 7.65
CA ILE A 187 -19.06 -19.52 7.94
C ILE A 187 -17.65 -19.43 8.53
N ARG A 188 -17.35 -20.30 9.49
CA ARG A 188 -15.98 -20.47 9.98
C ARG A 188 -15.41 -21.75 9.42
N LEU A 189 -14.20 -21.68 8.86
CA LEU A 189 -13.53 -22.87 8.33
C LEU A 189 -13.19 -23.85 9.46
N PRO A 190 -13.23 -25.17 9.17
CA PRO A 190 -12.83 -26.19 10.14
C PRO A 190 -11.38 -25.94 10.58
N GLY A 191 -11.13 -26.03 11.88
CA GLY A 191 -9.80 -25.80 12.45
C GLY A 191 -9.44 -24.33 12.71
N HIS A 192 -10.39 -23.38 12.56
CA HIS A 192 -10.12 -21.93 12.70
C HIS A 192 -9.02 -21.46 11.73
N LEU A 193 -8.99 -22.03 10.53
CA LEU A 193 -8.05 -21.59 9.51
C LEU A 193 -8.47 -20.21 8.98
N PRO A 194 -7.55 -19.23 8.90
CA PRO A 194 -7.86 -17.93 8.33
C PRO A 194 -8.35 -18.07 6.89
N THR A 195 -9.49 -17.46 6.57
CA THR A 195 -10.13 -17.53 5.25
C THR A 195 -9.18 -17.11 4.13
N GLY A 196 -8.39 -16.07 4.35
CA GLY A 196 -7.40 -15.60 3.36
C GLY A 196 -6.33 -16.64 3.06
N LEU A 197 -5.83 -17.36 4.07
CA LEU A 197 -4.84 -18.42 3.88
C LEU A 197 -5.43 -19.58 3.07
N ALA A 198 -6.66 -19.99 3.38
CA ALA A 198 -7.36 -21.02 2.61
C ALA A 198 -7.52 -20.62 1.13
N ALA A 199 -7.86 -19.36 0.86
CA ALA A 199 -7.98 -18.85 -0.50
C ALA A 199 -6.65 -18.86 -1.27
N ILE A 200 -5.55 -18.50 -0.62
CA ILE A 200 -4.20 -18.54 -1.22
C ILE A 200 -3.80 -19.99 -1.52
N LEU A 201 -3.98 -20.91 -0.57
CA LEU A 201 -3.64 -22.32 -0.75
C LEU A 201 -4.47 -22.95 -1.87
N LEU A 202 -5.77 -22.62 -1.94
CA LEU A 202 -6.64 -23.08 -3.02
C LEU A 202 -6.17 -22.53 -4.38
N GLY A 203 -5.89 -21.23 -4.47
CA GLY A 203 -5.43 -20.60 -5.71
C GLY A 203 -4.09 -21.13 -6.18
N ALA A 204 -3.14 -21.31 -5.25
CA ALA A 204 -1.87 -21.95 -5.53
C ALA A 204 -2.07 -23.38 -6.03
N GLY A 205 -2.88 -24.19 -5.34
CA GLY A 205 -3.17 -25.56 -5.76
C GLY A 205 -3.75 -25.64 -7.17
N VAL A 206 -4.74 -24.80 -7.49
CA VAL A 206 -5.33 -24.71 -8.83
C VAL A 206 -4.27 -24.31 -9.87
N ALA A 207 -3.44 -23.31 -9.57
CA ALA A 207 -2.36 -22.88 -10.47
C ALA A 207 -1.35 -24.00 -10.78
N TRP A 208 -0.91 -24.75 -9.75
CA TRP A 208 0.02 -25.87 -9.91
C TRP A 208 -0.58 -27.03 -10.70
N ILE A 209 -1.86 -27.34 -10.48
CA ILE A 209 -2.58 -28.38 -11.22
C ILE A 209 -2.66 -27.98 -12.71
N LEU A 210 -3.10 -26.76 -13.01
CA LEU A 210 -3.16 -26.26 -14.39
C LEU A 210 -1.79 -26.24 -15.05
N LYS A 211 -0.73 -25.92 -14.30
CA LYS A 211 0.66 -25.95 -14.77
C LYS A 211 1.07 -27.37 -15.15
N GLY A 212 0.73 -28.36 -14.32
CA GLY A 212 0.98 -29.77 -14.60
C GLY A 212 0.29 -30.28 -15.86
N PHE A 213 -0.87 -29.71 -16.22
CA PHE A 213 -1.60 -30.03 -17.46
C PHE A 213 -1.19 -29.16 -18.66
N GLY A 214 -0.23 -28.24 -18.52
CA GLY A 214 0.20 -27.35 -19.60
C GLY A 214 -0.84 -26.31 -20.02
N LEU A 215 -1.82 -26.02 -19.15
CA LEU A 215 -2.95 -25.11 -19.41
C LEU A 215 -2.75 -23.71 -18.82
N THR A 216 -1.56 -23.39 -18.32
CA THR A 216 -1.30 -22.09 -17.67
C THR A 216 -1.09 -20.95 -18.65
N PRO A 217 -1.57 -19.73 -18.34
CA PRO A 217 -1.18 -18.52 -19.06
C PRO A 217 0.35 -18.37 -19.09
N PRO A 218 0.91 -17.70 -20.11
CA PRO A 218 2.34 -17.45 -20.20
C PRO A 218 2.84 -16.75 -18.92
N GLU A 219 3.84 -17.34 -18.28
CA GLU A 219 4.44 -16.81 -17.05
C GLU A 219 5.06 -15.43 -17.33
N THR A 220 4.77 -14.44 -16.49
CA THR A 220 5.66 -13.28 -16.38
C THR A 220 7.02 -13.82 -15.91
N PRO A 221 8.12 -13.59 -16.64
CA PRO A 221 9.42 -14.10 -16.24
C PRO A 221 9.72 -13.64 -14.82
N ALA A 222 10.07 -14.59 -13.96
CA ALA A 222 10.54 -14.26 -12.63
C ALA A 222 11.71 -13.27 -12.78
N PRO A 223 11.74 -12.15 -12.04
CA PRO A 223 12.87 -11.25 -12.11
C PRO A 223 14.12 -12.06 -11.80
N SER A 224 15.11 -12.00 -12.70
CA SER A 224 16.38 -12.72 -12.60
C SER A 224 17.25 -12.27 -11.43
N SER A 225 16.72 -11.43 -10.53
CA SER A 225 17.39 -10.99 -9.34
C SER A 225 17.64 -12.19 -8.43
N SER A 226 18.91 -12.38 -8.07
CA SER A 226 19.33 -13.36 -7.08
C SER A 226 18.49 -13.19 -5.82
N ILE A 227 17.76 -14.24 -5.42
CA ILE A 227 17.19 -14.35 -4.08
C ILE A 227 18.35 -14.16 -3.11
N GLY A 228 18.40 -13.00 -2.45
CA GLY A 228 19.51 -12.57 -1.63
C GLY A 228 18.99 -11.97 -0.33
N PHE A 229 19.78 -12.11 0.73
CA PHE A 229 19.50 -11.42 1.98
C PHE A 229 19.93 -9.95 1.84
N HIS A 230 18.95 -9.04 1.87
CA HIS A 230 19.19 -7.61 1.74
C HIS A 230 18.89 -6.90 3.06
N PHE A 231 19.91 -6.27 3.65
CA PHE A 231 19.72 -5.44 4.83
C PHE A 231 19.14 -4.08 4.43
N PRO A 232 18.13 -3.56 5.16
CA PRO A 232 17.64 -2.21 4.92
C PRO A 232 18.71 -1.21 5.36
N LEU A 233 19.27 -0.49 4.40
CA LEU A 233 20.20 0.61 4.66
C LEU A 233 19.42 1.91 4.84
N PRO A 234 19.74 2.72 5.87
CA PRO A 234 19.08 4.00 6.08
C PRO A 234 19.44 4.98 4.96
N ALA A 235 18.43 5.51 4.26
CA ALA A 235 18.59 6.41 3.10
C ALA A 235 18.51 7.90 3.48
N PHE A 236 19.14 8.30 4.60
CA PHE A 236 19.14 9.71 5.05
C PHE A 236 19.85 10.64 4.07
N ASP A 237 20.86 10.12 3.37
CA ASP A 237 21.59 10.78 2.30
C ASP A 237 20.65 11.26 1.18
N LYS A 238 19.69 10.42 0.79
CA LYS A 238 18.74 10.76 -0.29
C LYS A 238 17.79 11.87 0.12
N LEU A 239 17.27 11.82 1.34
CA LEU A 239 16.41 12.88 1.87
C LEU A 239 17.14 14.22 1.94
N LEU A 240 18.39 14.22 2.43
CA LEU A 240 19.21 15.43 2.50
C LEU A 240 19.57 15.96 1.10
N SER A 241 19.93 15.07 0.17
CA SER A 241 20.27 15.44 -1.21
C SER A 241 19.08 16.04 -1.96
N PHE A 242 17.87 15.52 -1.70
CA PHE A 242 16.63 16.07 -2.27
C PHE A 242 16.37 17.47 -1.73
N LEU A 243 16.42 17.66 -0.41
CA LEU A 243 16.29 18.96 0.24
C LEU A 243 17.34 19.98 -0.24
N GLN A 244 18.57 19.56 -0.53
CA GLN A 244 19.63 20.45 -1.02
C GLN A 244 19.47 20.80 -2.50
N ARG A 245 19.06 19.85 -3.35
CA ARG A 245 18.87 20.08 -4.79
C ARG A 245 17.60 20.86 -5.10
N GLU A 246 16.51 20.55 -4.40
CA GLU A 246 15.18 21.09 -4.65
C GLU A 246 14.75 22.12 -3.59
N GLY A 247 15.42 22.25 -2.44
CA GLY A 247 15.13 23.32 -1.47
C GLY A 247 15.29 24.74 -2.04
N VAL A 248 15.92 24.88 -3.20
CA VAL A 248 16.03 26.13 -3.99
C VAL A 248 15.07 26.17 -5.19
N GLY A 249 14.48 25.03 -5.61
CA GLY A 249 13.70 24.90 -6.86
C GLY A 249 12.30 24.25 -6.75
N ALA A 250 11.93 23.66 -5.62
CA ALA A 250 10.68 22.91 -5.42
C ALA A 250 9.42 23.78 -5.58
N PHE A 251 9.56 25.09 -5.35
CA PHE A 251 8.47 26.06 -5.58
C PHE A 251 8.16 26.24 -7.08
N GLN A 252 9.15 26.05 -7.96
CA GLN A 252 8.98 26.24 -9.41
C GLN A 252 8.28 25.06 -10.09
N ILE A 253 8.39 23.83 -9.56
CA ILE A 253 7.76 22.66 -10.18
C ILE A 253 6.24 22.64 -9.93
N LEU A 254 5.79 23.14 -8.77
CA LEU A 254 4.36 23.32 -8.47
C LEU A 254 3.76 24.51 -9.22
N GLN A 255 4.46 25.67 -9.26
CA GLN A 255 4.00 26.82 -10.05
C GLN A 255 3.88 26.49 -11.55
N ARG A 256 4.81 25.71 -12.09
CA ARG A 256 4.80 25.33 -13.51
C ARG A 256 3.78 24.23 -13.85
N ALA A 257 3.21 23.57 -12.84
CA ALA A 257 2.07 22.66 -13.03
C ALA A 257 0.76 23.46 -13.11
N ASP A 258 0.62 24.51 -12.27
CA ASP A 258 -0.48 25.47 -12.37
C ASP A 258 -0.45 26.25 -13.71
N ASP A 259 0.73 26.68 -14.18
CA ASP A 259 0.89 27.41 -15.47
C ASP A 259 0.44 26.58 -16.69
N VAL A 260 0.54 25.25 -16.63
CA VAL A 260 0.13 24.35 -17.73
C VAL A 260 -1.38 24.08 -17.71
N GLU A 261 -2.00 24.06 -16.53
CA GLU A 261 -3.47 23.98 -16.41
C GLU A 261 -4.14 25.31 -16.80
N GLU A 262 -3.56 26.46 -16.46
CA GLU A 262 -4.06 27.77 -16.90
C GLU A 262 -3.90 27.97 -18.42
N GLY A 263 -2.75 27.59 -19.00
CA GLY A 263 -2.50 27.73 -20.44
C GLY A 263 -3.42 26.86 -21.33
N HIS A 264 -3.92 25.73 -20.82
CA HIS A 264 -4.92 24.92 -21.54
C HIS A 264 -6.35 25.47 -21.40
N GLY A 265 -6.67 26.15 -20.30
CA GLY A 265 -7.97 26.78 -20.09
C GLY A 265 -8.19 28.07 -20.89
N GLU A 266 -7.11 28.75 -21.29
CA GLU A 266 -7.16 30.00 -22.07
C GLU A 266 -7.31 29.74 -23.58
N ASP A 267 -6.60 28.73 -24.13
CA ASP A 267 -6.71 28.30 -25.54
C ASP A 267 -8.11 27.73 -25.86
N ASP A 268 -8.79 27.13 -24.89
CA ASP A 268 -10.18 26.65 -25.03
C ASP A 268 -11.23 27.77 -24.93
N ARG A 269 -10.90 28.92 -24.32
CA ARG A 269 -11.77 30.11 -24.33
C ARG A 269 -11.60 30.94 -25.59
N GLU A 270 -10.39 31.04 -26.13
CA GLU A 270 -10.12 31.77 -27.37
C GLU A 270 -10.72 31.07 -28.61
N LYS A 271 -10.84 29.73 -28.59
CA LYS A 271 -11.56 28.96 -29.63
C LYS A 271 -13.08 29.01 -29.55
N ARG A 272 -13.66 29.64 -28.51
CA ARG A 272 -15.11 29.77 -28.31
C ARG A 272 -15.62 31.22 -28.38
N ALA A 273 -14.75 32.18 -28.71
CA ALA A 273 -15.11 33.59 -28.94
C ALA A 273 -15.24 33.89 -30.43
#